data_AF-A0A515LBI6-F1
#
_entry.id   AF-A0A515LBI6-F1
#
_cell.length_a   1.000
_cell.length_b   1.000
_cell.length_c   1.000
_cell.angle_alpha   90.00
_cell.angle_beta   90.00
_cell.angle_gamma   90.00
#
_symmetry.space_group_name_H-M   'P 1'
#
loop_
_entity.id
_entity.type
_entity.pdbx_description
1 polymer ?
#
loop_
_entity_poly.entity_id
_entity_poly.type
_entity_poly.pdbx_seq_one_letter_code
_entity_poly.pdbx_strand_id
1 'polypeptide(L)'
;MAADPTYNLTALADRLGVEGRLPALAGKIRRARELHSLHTDLVMALESVAALDNLLLAPTDLSDHGKMITESALLNNAILLYARATKTASDERKGFDPRPRFDERQKAIHRELCDLRDAAIAHFGSGGVYSGEWQAELSILQFRGEDAKVAVVTRRQTVDKGLVKRVRAQIEAALPHFRDAYLGSLDELTDALQLEADTNADFSDEIGQHPLNLALFMKSEQAADEARRSFDSEHARGAVAHS
;
A
#
# COMPACT_ATOMS: atom_id res chain seq x y z
N MET A 1 -16.32 -7.79 31.17
CA MET A 1 -16.61 -8.80 30.12
C MET A 1 -15.30 -9.44 29.77
N ALA A 2 -15.22 -10.77 29.72
CA ALA A 2 -14.03 -11.41 29.15
C ALA A 2 -13.95 -10.94 27.70
N ALA A 3 -12.76 -10.50 27.25
CA ALA A 3 -12.56 -10.15 25.86
C ALA A 3 -12.78 -11.42 25.02
N ASP A 4 -13.54 -11.30 23.92
CA ASP A 4 -13.78 -12.44 23.03
C ASP A 4 -12.43 -13.01 22.54
N PRO A 5 -12.27 -14.34 22.57
CA PRO A 5 -11.01 -14.97 22.20
C PRO A 5 -10.71 -14.69 20.72
N THR A 6 -9.52 -14.14 20.45
CA THR A 6 -9.01 -13.91 19.09
C THR A 6 -7.98 -14.97 18.75
N TYR A 7 -8.02 -15.53 17.54
CA TYR A 7 -7.11 -16.58 17.10
C TYR A 7 -6.24 -16.14 15.92
N ASN A 8 -5.04 -16.70 15.82
CA ASN A 8 -4.06 -16.38 14.79
C ASN A 8 -4.14 -17.36 13.61
N LEU A 9 -5.01 -17.06 12.64
CA LEU A 9 -5.12 -17.87 11.42
C LEU A 9 -3.83 -17.91 10.59
N THR A 10 -2.96 -16.88 10.68
CA THR A 10 -1.65 -16.93 10.02
C THR A 10 -0.78 -18.04 10.60
N ALA A 11 -0.71 -18.14 11.93
CA ALA A 11 0.05 -19.20 12.60
C ALA A 11 -0.52 -20.59 12.27
N LEU A 12 -1.84 -20.72 12.20
CA LEU A 12 -2.51 -21.94 11.73
C LEU A 12 -2.09 -22.29 10.29
N ALA A 13 -2.16 -21.35 9.35
CA ALA A 13 -1.80 -21.58 7.95
C ALA A 13 -0.33 -21.99 7.78
N ASP A 14 0.57 -21.40 8.56
CA ASP A 14 1.99 -21.74 8.54
C ASP A 14 2.23 -23.16 9.06
N ARG A 15 1.59 -23.55 10.17
CA ARG A 15 1.62 -24.92 10.69
C ARG A 15 1.06 -25.92 9.69
N LEU A 16 -0.13 -25.67 9.14
CA LEU A 16 -0.75 -26.51 8.11
C LEU A 16 0.17 -26.69 6.90
N GLY A 17 0.89 -25.63 6.51
CA GLY A 17 1.88 -25.67 5.45
C GLY A 17 3.08 -26.56 5.77
N VAL A 18 3.64 -26.47 6.98
CA VAL A 18 4.76 -27.31 7.43
C VAL A 18 4.36 -28.78 7.53
N GLU A 19 3.13 -29.05 7.99
CA GLU A 19 2.58 -30.40 8.13
C GLU A 19 2.05 -30.98 6.81
N GLY A 20 1.95 -30.17 5.74
CA GLY A 20 1.38 -30.60 4.46
C GLY A 20 -0.14 -30.86 4.49
N ARG A 21 -0.85 -30.27 5.47
CA ARG A 21 -2.30 -30.44 5.69
C ARG A 21 -3.08 -29.26 5.15
N LEU A 22 -4.33 -29.51 4.75
CA LEU A 22 -5.30 -28.50 4.29
C LEU A 22 -4.68 -27.40 3.39
N PRO A 23 -3.94 -27.76 2.32
CA PRO A 23 -3.18 -26.79 1.53
C PRO A 23 -4.07 -25.72 0.88
N ALA A 24 -5.33 -26.07 0.58
CA ALA A 24 -6.32 -25.15 0.04
C ALA A 24 -6.70 -24.05 1.06
N LEU A 25 -7.01 -24.43 2.31
CA LEU A 25 -7.32 -23.48 3.38
C LEU A 25 -6.12 -22.59 3.71
N ALA A 26 -4.94 -23.19 3.89
CA ALA A 26 -3.71 -22.44 4.15
C ALA A 26 -3.40 -21.43 3.02
N GLY A 27 -3.67 -21.82 1.77
CA GLY A 27 -3.59 -20.92 0.61
C GLY A 27 -4.57 -19.75 0.69
N LYS A 28 -5.83 -19.98 1.06
CA LYS A 28 -6.86 -18.93 1.21
C LYS A 28 -6.53 -17.95 2.33
N ILE A 29 -6.04 -18.43 3.47
CA ILE A 29 -5.60 -17.56 4.59
C ILE A 29 -4.47 -16.63 4.12
N ARG A 30 -3.44 -17.17 3.47
CA ARG A 30 -2.33 -16.37 2.95
C ARG A 30 -2.81 -15.36 1.92
N ARG A 31 -3.69 -15.78 1.03
CA ARG A 31 -4.24 -14.94 -0.04
C ARG A 31 -5.03 -13.75 0.51
N ALA A 32 -5.90 -13.97 1.51
CA ALA A 32 -6.66 -12.90 2.14
C ALA A 32 -5.73 -11.87 2.79
N ARG A 33 -4.67 -12.32 3.48
CA ARG A 33 -3.66 -11.46 4.09
C ARG A 33 -2.89 -10.65 3.04
N GLU A 34 -2.47 -11.29 1.94
CA GLU A 34 -1.77 -10.61 0.84
C GLU A 34 -2.63 -9.51 0.22
N LEU A 35 -3.90 -9.80 -0.11
CA LEU A 35 -4.81 -8.82 -0.69
C LEU A 35 -5.12 -7.67 0.28
N HIS A 36 -5.28 -7.97 1.57
CA HIS A 36 -5.42 -6.94 2.60
C HIS A 36 -4.18 -6.01 2.64
N SER A 37 -2.98 -6.57 2.59
CA SER A 37 -1.74 -5.76 2.55
C SER A 37 -1.68 -4.85 1.33
N LEU A 38 -2.05 -5.34 0.14
CA LEU A 38 -2.06 -4.53 -1.09
C LEU A 38 -3.13 -3.44 -1.05
N HIS A 39 -4.29 -3.72 -0.46
CA HIS A 39 -5.32 -2.71 -0.21
C HIS A 39 -4.82 -1.62 0.74
N THR A 40 -4.19 -2.00 1.86
CA THR A 40 -3.63 -1.05 2.84
C THR A 40 -2.56 -0.16 2.22
N ASP A 41 -1.73 -0.67 1.30
CA ASP A 41 -0.79 0.14 0.52
C ASP A 41 -1.47 1.26 -0.24
N LEU A 42 -2.59 0.98 -0.91
CA LEU A 42 -3.36 1.99 -1.64
C LEU A 42 -4.04 3.00 -0.72
N VAL A 43 -4.52 2.56 0.45
CA VAL A 43 -5.06 3.47 1.48
C VAL A 43 -3.98 4.44 1.94
N MET A 44 -2.81 3.94 2.34
CA MET A 44 -1.68 4.78 2.77
C MET A 44 -1.16 5.68 1.63
N ALA A 45 -1.21 5.21 0.38
CA ALA A 45 -0.88 6.03 -0.79
C ALA A 45 -1.86 7.21 -0.93
N LEU A 46 -3.17 6.96 -0.80
CA LEU A 46 -4.20 7.99 -0.87
C LEU A 46 -4.06 9.01 0.27
N GLU A 47 -3.79 8.55 1.49
CA GLU A 47 -3.52 9.40 2.65
C GLU A 47 -2.27 10.27 2.44
N SER A 48 -1.22 9.72 1.84
CA SER A 48 0.00 10.47 1.50
C SER A 48 -0.31 11.59 0.50
N VAL A 49 -1.15 11.34 -0.50
CA VAL A 49 -1.57 12.37 -1.46
C VAL A 49 -2.51 13.39 -0.83
N ALA A 50 -3.39 12.99 0.10
CA ALA A 50 -4.24 13.91 0.86
C ALA A 50 -3.42 14.84 1.75
N ALA A 51 -2.41 14.32 2.45
CA ALA A 51 -1.47 15.14 3.21
C ALA A 51 -0.70 16.11 2.29
N LEU A 52 -0.29 15.65 1.11
CA LEU A 52 0.38 16.50 0.12
C LEU A 52 -0.53 17.63 -0.38
N ASP A 53 -1.79 17.33 -0.72
CA ASP A 53 -2.73 18.36 -1.16
C ASP A 53 -2.94 19.44 -0.09
N ASN A 54 -2.99 19.06 1.19
CA ASN A 54 -3.06 20.02 2.29
C ASN A 54 -1.83 20.94 2.35
N LEU A 55 -0.62 20.41 2.13
CA LEU A 55 0.59 21.22 2.07
C LEU A 55 0.62 22.17 0.87
N LEU A 56 0.10 21.71 -0.28
CA LEU A 56 0.03 22.49 -1.51
C LEU A 56 -1.00 23.64 -1.45
N LEU A 57 -1.96 23.57 -0.54
CA LEU A 57 -2.91 24.65 -0.26
C LEU A 57 -2.31 25.77 0.61
N ALA A 58 -1.30 25.46 1.43
CA ALA A 58 -0.62 26.46 2.25
C ALA A 58 0.21 27.42 1.37
N PRO A 59 0.33 28.72 1.74
CA PRO A 59 1.18 29.67 1.04
C PRO A 59 2.59 29.10 0.78
N THR A 60 3.14 29.39 -0.39
CA THR A 60 4.47 28.89 -0.76
C THR A 60 5.52 29.90 -0.34
N ASP A 61 6.27 29.58 0.71
CA ASP A 61 7.57 30.19 0.96
C ASP A 61 8.62 29.42 0.17
N LEU A 62 9.19 30.06 -0.86
CA LEU A 62 10.21 29.44 -1.72
C LEU A 62 11.54 29.19 -0.98
N SER A 63 11.70 29.68 0.24
CA SER A 63 12.84 29.40 1.11
C SER A 63 12.58 28.28 2.13
N ASP A 64 11.35 27.77 2.21
CA ASP A 64 11.01 26.66 3.12
C ASP A 64 11.43 25.31 2.53
N HIS A 65 12.71 24.99 2.72
CA HIS A 65 13.29 23.73 2.29
C HIS A 65 12.64 22.53 2.99
N GLY A 66 12.15 22.69 4.22
CA GLY A 66 11.47 21.63 4.97
C GLY A 66 10.14 21.23 4.31
N LYS A 67 9.36 22.23 3.89
CA LYS A 67 8.14 22.01 3.10
C LYS A 67 8.45 21.29 1.79
N MET A 68 9.42 21.78 1.01
CA MET A 68 9.80 21.18 -0.27
C MET A 68 10.24 19.70 -0.15
N ILE A 69 11.02 19.38 0.89
CA ILE A 69 11.44 18.00 1.18
C ILE A 69 10.23 17.13 1.55
N THR A 70 9.33 17.65 2.39
CA THR A 70 8.13 16.93 2.83
C THR A 70 7.19 16.65 1.66
N GLU A 71 6.96 17.66 0.80
CA GLU A 71 6.16 17.53 -0.41
C GLU A 71 6.70 16.44 -1.34
N SER A 72 8.02 16.46 -1.59
CA SER A 72 8.70 15.43 -2.39
C SER A 72 8.59 14.04 -1.76
N ALA A 73 8.80 13.93 -0.45
CA ALA A 73 8.72 12.66 0.28
C ALA A 73 7.31 12.04 0.21
N LEU A 74 6.25 12.85 0.37
CA LEU A 74 4.87 12.38 0.29
C LEU A 74 4.50 11.89 -1.12
N LEU A 75 4.90 12.64 -2.16
CA LEU A 75 4.68 12.22 -3.55
C LEU A 75 5.43 10.91 -3.87
N ASN A 76 6.71 10.83 -3.49
CA ASN A 76 7.51 9.62 -3.68
C ASN A 76 6.90 8.42 -2.96
N ASN A 77 6.45 8.61 -1.71
CA ASN A 77 5.80 7.55 -0.92
C ASN A 77 4.51 7.07 -1.57
N ALA A 78 3.65 7.98 -2.04
CA ALA A 78 2.42 7.64 -2.73
C ALA A 78 2.67 6.80 -4.01
N ILE A 79 3.64 7.21 -4.83
CA ILE A 79 4.01 6.49 -6.06
C ILE A 79 4.61 5.12 -5.72
N LEU A 80 5.49 5.05 -4.72
CA LEU A 80 6.09 3.80 -4.24
C LEU A 80 5.01 2.82 -3.79
N LEU A 81 4.10 3.23 -2.91
CA LEU A 81 3.02 2.41 -2.37
C LEU A 81 2.04 1.98 -3.46
N TYR A 82 1.68 2.88 -4.38
CA TYR A 82 0.86 2.52 -5.53
C TYR A 82 1.52 1.44 -6.40
N ALA A 83 2.79 1.61 -6.76
CA ALA A 83 3.52 0.61 -7.54
C ALA A 83 3.71 -0.69 -6.75
N ARG A 84 3.89 -0.59 -5.42
CA ARG A 84 3.96 -1.74 -4.51
C ARG A 84 2.62 -2.47 -4.40
N ALA A 85 1.48 -1.82 -4.59
CA ALA A 85 0.20 -2.51 -4.65
C ALA A 85 -0.07 -3.14 -6.03
N THR A 86 0.33 -2.45 -7.11
CA THR A 86 -0.22 -2.73 -8.46
C THR A 86 0.73 -3.40 -9.44
N LYS A 87 2.06 -3.31 -9.25
CA LYS A 87 3.02 -3.91 -10.19
C LYS A 87 3.11 -5.41 -9.98
N THR A 88 2.72 -6.20 -10.96
CA THR A 88 2.58 -7.67 -10.87
C THR A 88 3.88 -8.46 -11.05
N ALA A 89 5.01 -7.79 -11.32
CA ALA A 89 6.27 -8.43 -11.69
C ALA A 89 7.07 -9.05 -10.53
N SER A 90 6.68 -8.85 -9.27
CA SER A 90 7.34 -9.53 -8.14
C SER A 90 6.64 -10.86 -7.84
N ASP A 91 7.42 -11.94 -7.71
CA ASP A 91 6.95 -13.31 -7.40
C ASP A 91 6.08 -13.41 -6.13
N GLU A 92 6.16 -12.41 -5.24
CA GLU A 92 5.37 -12.30 -4.01
C GLU A 92 3.87 -12.01 -4.23
N ARG A 93 3.42 -11.74 -5.46
CA ARG A 93 2.08 -11.15 -5.72
C ARG A 93 1.10 -12.02 -6.50
N LYS A 94 1.40 -13.32 -6.62
CA LYS A 94 0.66 -14.32 -7.40
C LYS A 94 -0.86 -14.06 -7.42
N GLY A 95 -1.34 -13.37 -8.45
CA GLY A 95 -2.73 -13.50 -8.90
C GLY A 95 -3.68 -12.30 -8.85
N PHE A 96 -3.29 -11.07 -8.46
CA PHE A 96 -4.16 -9.90 -8.72
C PHE A 96 -3.53 -8.88 -9.64
N ASP A 97 -4.10 -8.76 -10.85
CA ASP A 97 -3.74 -7.74 -11.83
C ASP A 97 -4.92 -6.76 -12.00
N PRO A 98 -4.76 -5.47 -11.64
CA PRO A 98 -5.80 -4.48 -11.85
C PRO A 98 -5.87 -3.98 -13.30
N ARG A 99 -4.83 -4.17 -14.13
CA ARG A 99 -4.73 -3.58 -15.48
C ARG A 99 -5.88 -3.95 -16.43
N PRO A 100 -6.45 -5.17 -16.40
CA PRO A 100 -7.63 -5.50 -17.22
C PRO A 100 -8.88 -4.67 -16.86
N ARG A 101 -8.93 -4.09 -15.67
CA ARG A 101 -10.04 -3.23 -15.19
C ARG A 101 -9.83 -1.76 -15.50
N PHE A 102 -8.65 -1.40 -15.98
CA PHE A 102 -8.30 -0.02 -16.34
C PHE A 102 -8.72 0.30 -17.77
N ASP A 103 -9.17 1.53 -17.99
CA ASP A 103 -9.28 2.12 -19.33
C ASP A 103 -7.90 2.46 -19.91
N GLU A 104 -7.83 2.86 -21.18
CA GLU A 104 -6.55 3.15 -21.83
C GLU A 104 -5.78 4.31 -21.19
N ARG A 105 -6.49 5.30 -20.64
CA ARG A 105 -5.88 6.44 -19.95
C ARG A 105 -5.28 5.98 -18.61
N GLN A 106 -6.02 5.19 -17.84
CA GLN A 106 -5.57 4.59 -16.59
C GLN A 106 -4.40 3.63 -16.80
N LYS A 107 -4.40 2.84 -17.89
CA LYS A 107 -3.24 2.02 -18.27
C LYS A 107 -2.01 2.87 -18.56
N ALA A 108 -2.17 4.00 -19.25
CA ALA A 108 -1.07 4.92 -19.52
C ALA A 108 -0.52 5.54 -18.22
N ILE A 109 -1.38 5.99 -17.32
CA ILE A 109 -0.97 6.53 -16.02
C ILE A 109 -0.33 5.43 -15.16
N HIS A 110 -0.88 4.22 -15.12
CA HIS A 110 -0.29 3.09 -14.40
C HIS A 110 1.15 2.82 -14.86
N ARG A 111 1.41 2.83 -16.18
CA ARG A 111 2.78 2.72 -16.72
C ARG A 111 3.64 3.89 -16.25
N GLU A 112 3.16 5.13 -16.39
CA GLU A 112 3.86 6.33 -15.92
C GLU A 112 4.29 6.21 -14.45
N LEU A 113 3.40 5.78 -13.55
CA LEU A 113 3.69 5.65 -12.13
C LEU A 113 4.66 4.49 -11.83
N CYS A 114 4.55 3.39 -12.57
CA CYS A 114 5.50 2.28 -12.45
C CYS A 114 6.89 2.74 -12.89
N ASP A 115 6.99 3.45 -14.01
CA ASP A 115 8.24 3.95 -14.57
C ASP A 115 8.89 4.98 -13.62
N LEU A 116 8.10 5.89 -13.03
CA LEU A 116 8.56 6.85 -12.01
C LEU A 116 9.23 6.16 -10.82
N ARG A 117 8.69 5.02 -10.37
CA ARG A 117 9.28 4.24 -9.26
C ARG A 117 10.48 3.40 -9.68
N ASP A 118 10.55 2.91 -10.93
CA ASP A 118 11.73 2.17 -11.43
C ASP A 118 12.92 3.09 -11.72
N ALA A 119 12.68 4.25 -12.33
CA ALA A 119 13.73 5.17 -12.77
C ALA A 119 14.38 5.95 -11.62
N ALA A 120 13.84 5.84 -10.40
CA ALA A 120 14.03 6.77 -9.29
C ALA A 120 13.70 8.21 -9.73
N ILE A 121 12.74 8.85 -9.08
CA ILE A 121 12.27 10.22 -9.40
C ILE A 121 13.42 11.25 -9.52
N ALA A 122 14.62 10.93 -9.01
CA ALA A 122 15.87 11.68 -9.13
C ALA A 122 16.59 11.66 -10.50
N HIS A 123 16.31 10.74 -11.43
CA HIS A 123 17.02 10.65 -12.72
C HIS A 123 16.27 11.22 -13.94
N PHE A 124 15.17 11.95 -13.73
CA PHE A 124 14.45 12.64 -14.81
C PHE A 124 15.18 13.93 -15.22
N GLY A 125 16.31 13.78 -15.92
CA GLY A 125 16.86 14.84 -16.77
C GLY A 125 16.13 14.84 -18.11
N SER A 126 15.54 15.99 -18.49
CA SER A 126 14.96 16.44 -19.79
C SER A 126 14.32 15.44 -20.80
N GLY A 127 14.18 14.15 -20.52
CA GLY A 127 13.96 13.10 -21.51
C GLY A 127 12.91 12.10 -21.08
N GLY A 128 11.68 12.32 -21.53
CA GLY A 128 10.55 11.38 -21.44
C GLY A 128 9.26 12.06 -21.89
N VAL A 129 8.12 11.36 -21.78
CA VAL A 129 6.77 11.90 -22.04
C VAL A 129 6.38 13.01 -21.04
N TYR A 130 7.26 13.30 -20.07
CA TYR A 130 7.08 14.30 -19.03
C TYR A 130 7.35 15.70 -19.58
N SER A 131 6.32 16.55 -19.57
CA SER A 131 6.50 17.99 -19.78
C SER A 131 7.01 18.63 -18.48
N GLY A 132 8.32 18.77 -18.31
CA GLY A 132 8.91 19.52 -17.20
C GLY A 132 10.40 19.26 -16.95
N GLU A 133 11.15 20.30 -16.57
CA GLU A 133 12.53 20.18 -16.07
C GLU A 133 12.52 19.77 -14.58
N TRP A 134 12.47 18.47 -14.30
CA TRP A 134 12.48 17.94 -12.94
C TRP A 134 13.80 18.20 -12.21
N GLN A 135 14.89 18.21 -12.95
CA GLN A 135 16.21 18.58 -12.48
C GLN A 135 16.91 19.41 -13.55
N ALA A 136 17.52 20.51 -13.12
CA ALA A 136 18.42 21.32 -13.93
C ALA A 136 19.74 21.49 -13.17
N GLU A 137 20.85 21.21 -13.85
CA GLU A 137 22.19 21.35 -13.31
C GLU A 137 23.00 22.31 -14.19
N LEU A 138 23.67 23.26 -13.56
CA LEU A 138 24.51 24.22 -14.26
C LEU A 138 25.86 24.32 -13.56
N SER A 139 26.94 24.11 -14.31
CA SER A 139 28.27 24.54 -13.87
C SER A 139 28.38 26.05 -14.07
N ILE A 140 28.69 26.77 -13.01
CA ILE A 140 28.84 28.23 -13.01
C ILE A 140 30.26 28.61 -12.63
N LEU A 141 30.75 29.73 -13.19
CA LEU A 141 31.96 30.41 -12.75
C LEU A 141 31.54 31.74 -12.15
N GLN A 142 31.85 31.96 -10.87
CA GLN A 142 31.53 33.21 -10.18
C GLN A 142 32.82 33.96 -9.83
N PHE A 143 32.89 35.21 -10.27
CA PHE A 143 33.99 36.13 -9.94
C PHE A 143 33.66 36.89 -8.65
N ARG A 144 34.63 37.00 -7.73
CA ARG A 144 34.51 37.79 -6.49
C ARG A 144 35.84 38.47 -6.19
N GLY A 145 36.00 39.71 -6.64
CA GLY A 145 37.29 40.41 -6.61
C GLY A 145 38.24 39.83 -7.64
N GLU A 146 39.48 39.51 -7.24
CA GLU A 146 40.48 38.86 -8.11
C GLU A 146 40.30 37.33 -8.20
N ASP A 147 39.47 36.74 -7.34
CA ASP A 147 39.23 35.30 -7.32
C ASP A 147 38.08 34.90 -8.26
N ALA A 148 38.23 33.76 -8.93
CA ALA A 148 37.15 33.08 -9.63
C ALA A 148 36.94 31.68 -9.03
N LYS A 149 35.68 31.33 -8.73
CA LYS A 149 35.31 30.02 -8.20
C LYS A 149 34.34 29.33 -9.14
N VAL A 150 34.64 28.07 -9.46
CA VAL A 150 33.71 27.18 -10.16
C VAL A 150 32.80 26.54 -9.12
N ALA A 151 31.50 26.51 -9.40
CA ALA A 151 30.51 25.79 -8.61
C ALA A 151 29.54 25.04 -9.53
N VAL A 152 28.78 24.11 -8.97
CA VAL A 152 27.64 23.49 -9.63
C VAL A 152 26.40 23.88 -8.84
N VAL A 153 25.40 24.42 -9.53
CA VAL A 153 24.08 24.68 -8.96
C VAL A 153 23.08 23.69 -9.51
N THR A 154 22.26 23.14 -8.62
CA THR A 154 21.20 22.20 -8.96
C THR A 154 19.86 22.79 -8.55
N ARG A 155 18.92 22.83 -9.48
CA ARG A 155 17.51 23.10 -9.22
C ARG A 155 16.75 21.80 -9.39
N ARG A 156 15.93 21.44 -8.40
CA ARG A 156 15.02 20.29 -8.49
C ARG A 156 13.58 20.77 -8.37
N GLN A 157 12.71 20.34 -9.30
CA GLN A 157 11.28 20.39 -9.08
C GLN A 157 10.92 19.26 -8.11
N THR A 158 10.42 19.65 -6.94
CA THR A 158 10.08 18.69 -5.89
C THR A 158 8.71 18.06 -6.10
N VAL A 159 7.78 18.79 -6.71
CA VAL A 159 6.40 18.36 -6.99
C VAL A 159 5.86 18.96 -8.30
N ASP A 160 5.08 18.17 -9.03
CA ASP A 160 4.24 18.62 -10.14
C ASP A 160 2.75 18.45 -9.79
N LYS A 161 1.98 19.55 -9.78
CA LYS A 161 0.54 19.52 -9.44
C LYS A 161 -0.26 18.66 -10.43
N GLY A 162 0.17 18.60 -11.69
CA GLY A 162 -0.44 17.73 -12.70
C GLY A 162 -0.28 16.26 -12.34
N LEU A 163 0.94 15.86 -11.98
CA LEU A 163 1.27 14.51 -11.54
C LEU A 163 0.52 14.15 -10.25
N VAL A 164 0.47 15.03 -9.25
CA VAL A 164 -0.28 14.79 -8.00
C VAL A 164 -1.74 14.45 -8.29
N LYS A 165 -2.40 15.21 -9.18
CA LYS A 165 -3.78 14.93 -9.61
C LYS A 165 -3.91 13.59 -10.33
N ARG A 166 -2.95 13.22 -11.20
CA ARG A 166 -2.96 11.92 -11.90
C ARG A 166 -2.74 10.77 -10.92
N VAL A 167 -1.80 10.90 -9.98
CA VAL A 167 -1.53 9.92 -8.92
C VAL A 167 -2.78 9.70 -8.08
N ARG A 168 -3.41 10.78 -7.59
CA ARG A 168 -4.68 10.72 -6.84
C ARG A 168 -5.75 9.95 -7.60
N ALA A 169 -6.08 10.38 -8.81
CA ALA A 169 -7.14 9.78 -9.61
C ALA A 169 -6.86 8.29 -9.91
N GLN A 170 -5.60 7.93 -10.12
CA GLN A 170 -5.21 6.55 -10.38
C GLN A 170 -5.29 5.65 -9.15
N ILE A 171 -4.96 6.18 -7.96
CA ILE A 171 -5.14 5.46 -6.68
C ILE A 171 -6.64 5.29 -6.40
N GLU A 172 -7.43 6.35 -6.52
CA GLU A 172 -8.88 6.33 -6.32
C GLU A 172 -9.59 5.34 -7.27
N ALA A 173 -9.11 5.21 -8.51
CA ALA A 173 -9.61 4.22 -9.46
C ALA A 173 -9.20 2.78 -9.10
N ALA A 174 -8.00 2.57 -8.58
CA ALA A 174 -7.50 1.24 -8.24
C ALA A 174 -8.10 0.71 -6.93
N LEU A 175 -8.30 1.58 -5.94
CA LEU A 175 -8.65 1.20 -4.56
C LEU A 175 -9.91 0.32 -4.47
N PRO A 176 -11.05 0.63 -5.14
CA PRO A 176 -12.23 -0.22 -5.10
C PRO A 176 -11.97 -1.64 -5.61
N HIS A 177 -11.16 -1.80 -6.67
CA HIS A 177 -10.85 -3.13 -7.21
C HIS A 177 -10.07 -4.01 -6.24
N PHE A 178 -9.14 -3.43 -5.47
CA PHE A 178 -8.41 -4.16 -4.44
C PHE A 178 -9.28 -4.44 -3.23
N ARG A 179 -10.16 -3.50 -2.85
CA ARG A 179 -11.15 -3.69 -1.79
C ARG A 179 -12.08 -4.86 -2.13
N ASP A 180 -12.64 -4.88 -3.34
CA ASP A 180 -13.54 -5.95 -3.80
C ASP A 180 -12.82 -7.31 -3.83
N ALA A 181 -11.59 -7.35 -4.33
CA ALA A 181 -10.80 -8.57 -4.35
C ALA A 181 -10.49 -9.09 -2.94
N TYR A 182 -10.12 -8.19 -2.02
CA TYR A 182 -9.90 -8.51 -0.62
C TYR A 182 -11.18 -9.05 0.04
N LEU A 183 -12.31 -8.35 -0.11
CA LEU A 183 -13.59 -8.79 0.47
C LEU A 183 -14.03 -10.14 -0.10
N GLY A 184 -13.91 -10.36 -1.41
CA GLY A 184 -14.19 -11.66 -2.01
C GLY A 184 -13.29 -12.78 -1.49
N SER A 185 -12.02 -12.47 -1.19
CA SER A 185 -11.11 -13.44 -0.58
C SER A 185 -11.45 -13.76 0.88
N LEU A 186 -12.07 -12.83 1.62
CA LEU A 186 -12.61 -13.11 2.94
C LEU A 186 -13.84 -14.00 2.85
N ASP A 187 -14.76 -13.74 1.92
CA ASP A 187 -15.92 -14.59 1.69
C ASP A 187 -15.48 -16.04 1.38
N GLU A 188 -14.53 -16.20 0.46
CA GLU A 188 -13.93 -17.51 0.14
C GLU A 188 -13.23 -18.19 1.33
N LEU A 189 -12.57 -17.40 2.20
CA LEU A 189 -11.90 -17.92 3.38
C LEU A 189 -12.92 -18.38 4.42
N THR A 190 -13.98 -17.60 4.64
CA THR A 190 -15.08 -17.96 5.53
C THR A 190 -15.73 -19.25 5.09
N ASP A 191 -16.06 -19.40 3.81
CA ASP A 191 -16.64 -20.63 3.27
C ASP A 191 -15.73 -21.85 3.51
N ALA A 192 -14.42 -21.66 3.34
CA ALA A 192 -13.45 -22.73 3.59
C ALA A 192 -13.33 -23.08 5.08
N LEU A 193 -13.35 -22.09 5.97
CA LEU A 193 -13.33 -22.31 7.42
C LEU A 193 -14.60 -23.02 7.89
N GLN A 194 -15.77 -22.62 7.37
CA GLN A 194 -17.05 -23.26 7.69
C GLN A 194 -17.08 -24.72 7.21
N LEU A 195 -16.61 -24.99 5.99
CA LEU A 195 -16.53 -26.35 5.46
C LEU A 195 -15.66 -27.26 6.34
N GLU A 196 -14.49 -26.79 6.77
CA GLU A 196 -13.61 -27.57 7.66
C GLU A 196 -14.23 -27.76 9.04
N ALA A 197 -14.90 -26.75 9.60
CA ALA A 197 -15.61 -26.87 10.87
C ALA A 197 -16.77 -27.89 10.80
N ASP A 198 -17.51 -27.93 9.68
CA ASP A 198 -18.63 -28.86 9.48
C ASP A 198 -18.17 -30.31 9.26
N THR A 199 -16.97 -30.50 8.70
CA THR A 199 -16.48 -31.82 8.27
C THR A 199 -15.47 -32.43 9.23
N ASN A 200 -14.82 -31.62 10.07
CA ASN A 200 -13.83 -32.05 11.04
C ASN A 200 -14.17 -31.52 12.44
N ALA A 201 -14.68 -32.41 13.29
CA ALA A 201 -15.09 -32.08 14.66
C ALA A 201 -13.95 -31.49 15.52
N ASP A 202 -12.70 -31.84 15.22
CA ASP A 202 -11.52 -31.37 15.97
C ASP A 202 -10.95 -30.05 15.41
N PHE A 203 -11.53 -29.50 14.34
CA PHE A 203 -10.99 -28.31 13.67
C PHE A 203 -11.07 -27.05 14.54
N SER A 204 -12.15 -26.90 15.32
CA SER A 204 -12.27 -25.80 16.30
C SER A 204 -11.17 -25.85 17.36
N ASP A 205 -10.84 -27.05 17.86
CA ASP A 205 -9.74 -27.26 18.80
C ASP A 205 -8.38 -26.93 18.16
N GLU A 206 -8.21 -27.26 16.88
CA GLU A 206 -7.03 -26.89 16.11
C GLU A 206 -6.85 -25.37 16.00
N ILE A 207 -7.92 -24.62 15.70
CA ILE A 207 -7.90 -23.14 15.76
C ILE A 207 -7.55 -22.66 17.18
N GLY A 208 -8.13 -23.30 18.19
CA GLY A 208 -7.91 -23.01 19.61
C GLY A 208 -6.46 -23.10 20.07
N GLN A 209 -5.64 -23.90 19.39
CA GLN A 209 -4.19 -24.03 19.65
C GLN A 209 -3.37 -22.79 19.21
N HIS A 210 -4.00 -21.81 18.55
CA HIS A 210 -3.35 -20.61 18.04
C HIS A 210 -3.96 -19.32 18.63
N PRO A 211 -3.97 -19.12 19.97
CA PRO A 211 -4.52 -17.91 20.56
C PRO A 211 -3.69 -16.68 20.18
N LEU A 212 -4.37 -15.55 19.94
CA LEU A 212 -3.76 -14.27 19.65
C LEU A 212 -4.01 -13.28 20.79
N ASN A 213 -2.93 -12.82 21.42
CA ASN A 213 -2.99 -11.60 22.24
C ASN A 213 -3.02 -10.38 21.32
N LEU A 214 -4.23 -9.91 21.00
CA LEU A 214 -4.44 -8.81 20.06
C LEU A 214 -3.81 -7.51 20.56
N ALA A 215 -3.85 -7.21 21.86
CA ALA A 215 -3.25 -6.00 22.43
C ALA A 215 -1.72 -5.98 22.27
N LEU A 216 -1.06 -7.13 22.49
CA LEU A 216 0.36 -7.27 22.26
C LEU A 216 0.70 -7.09 20.77
N PHE A 217 -0.08 -7.69 19.87
CA PHE A 217 0.12 -7.56 18.43
C PHE A 217 -0.06 -6.12 17.93
N MET A 218 -1.14 -5.46 18.39
CA MET A 218 -1.47 -4.07 18.06
C MET A 218 -0.63 -3.04 18.83
N LYS A 219 0.28 -3.50 19.71
CA LYS A 219 1.17 -2.70 20.57
C LYS A 219 0.45 -1.74 21.54
N SER A 220 -0.87 -1.83 21.68
CA SER A 220 -1.68 -1.11 22.67
C SER A 220 -3.08 -1.70 22.80
N GLU A 221 -3.69 -1.56 23.98
CA GLU A 221 -5.09 -1.94 24.21
C GLU A 221 -6.05 -1.09 23.39
N GLN A 222 -5.79 0.22 23.28
CA GLN A 222 -6.64 1.12 22.50
C GLN A 222 -6.73 0.69 21.03
N ALA A 223 -5.60 0.39 20.39
CA ALA A 223 -5.59 -0.07 19.00
C ALA A 223 -6.25 -1.44 18.83
N ALA A 224 -6.14 -2.32 19.84
CA ALA A 224 -6.86 -3.59 19.84
C ALA A 224 -8.38 -3.41 19.96
N ASP A 225 -8.84 -2.46 20.79
CA ASP A 225 -10.27 -2.15 20.92
C ASP A 225 -10.84 -1.48 19.67
N GLU A 226 -10.05 -0.65 18.99
CA GLU A 226 -10.40 -0.10 17.68
C GLU A 226 -10.49 -1.20 16.62
N ALA A 227 -9.52 -2.12 16.60
CA ALA A 227 -9.54 -3.28 15.71
C ALA A 227 -10.76 -4.17 15.97
N ARG A 228 -11.09 -4.49 17.23
CA ARG A 228 -12.30 -5.27 17.59
C ARG A 228 -13.57 -4.59 17.10
N ARG A 229 -13.71 -3.28 17.31
CA ARG A 229 -14.86 -2.51 16.82
C ARG A 229 -14.99 -2.53 15.29
N SER A 230 -13.87 -2.70 14.57
CA SER A 230 -13.90 -2.81 13.11
C SER A 230 -14.45 -4.15 12.61
N PHE A 231 -14.51 -5.20 13.45
CA PHE A 231 -15.15 -6.48 13.08
C PHE A 231 -16.66 -6.34 12.89
N ASP A 232 -17.30 -5.36 13.52
CA ASP A 232 -18.72 -5.04 13.31
C ASP A 232 -18.94 -4.11 12.10
N SER A 233 -17.87 -3.80 11.34
CA SER A 233 -17.90 -2.88 10.20
C SER A 233 -17.80 -3.60 8.85
N GLU A 234 -17.83 -2.84 7.75
CA GLU A 234 -17.68 -3.34 6.37
C GLU A 234 -16.32 -4.01 6.04
N HIS A 235 -15.40 -4.11 7.01
CA HIS A 235 -14.07 -4.68 6.84
C HIS A 235 -13.96 -6.16 7.26
N ALA A 236 -14.99 -6.69 7.91
CA ALA A 236 -15.12 -8.12 8.21
C ALA A 236 -16.28 -8.74 7.41
N ARG A 237 -16.16 -10.04 7.13
CA ARG A 237 -17.13 -10.78 6.32
C ARG A 237 -17.40 -12.15 6.90
N GLY A 238 -18.66 -12.57 6.74
CA GLY A 238 -19.10 -13.92 7.05
C GLY A 238 -19.24 -14.19 8.56
N ALA A 239 -19.73 -15.39 8.86
CA ALA A 239 -19.79 -15.94 10.20
C ALA A 239 -19.42 -17.42 10.09
N VAL A 240 -18.51 -17.87 10.96
CA VAL A 240 -18.17 -19.29 11.10
C VAL A 240 -18.74 -19.76 12.41
N ALA A 241 -19.56 -20.81 12.38
CA ALA A 241 -20.10 -21.41 13.59
C ALA A 241 -18.96 -22.04 14.39
N HIS A 242 -18.89 -21.74 15.69
CA HIS A 242 -18.05 -22.48 16.63
C HIS A 242 -18.98 -23.20 17.62
N SER A 243 -18.74 -24.49 17.87
CA SER A 243 -19.43 -25.29 18.89
C SER A 243 -18.48 -25.64 20.01
#